data_AF-A0A8J2TBR9-F1
#
_entry.id   AF-A0A8J2TBR9-F1
#
_cell.length_a   1.000
_cell.length_b   1.000
_cell.length_c   1.000
_cell.angle_alpha   90.00
_cell.angle_beta   90.00
_cell.angle_gamma   90.00
#
_symmetry.space_group_name_H-M   'P 1'
#
loop_
_entity.id
_entity.type
_entity.pdbx_description
1 polymer ?
#
loop_
_entity_poly.entity_id
_entity_poly.type
_entity_poly.pdbx_seq_one_letter_code
_entity_poly.pdbx_strand_id
1 'polypeptide(L)' 'MDKKGGLFEILGKIKAKPGLYLGYPSVCDLFVFLVGYKTARRELGIEPTEAEIRFY' A
#
# COMPACT_ATOMS: atom_id res chain seq x y z
N MET A 1 13.06 1.50 -16.00
CA MET A 1 11.63 1.38 -16.33
C MET A 1 10.85 1.81 -15.11
N ASP A 2 10.18 2.96 -15.17
CA ASP A 2 9.23 3.36 -14.12
C ASP A 2 8.12 2.30 -14.04
N LYS A 3 8.16 1.46 -13.01
CA LYS A 3 7.04 0.57 -12.70
C LYS A 3 5.90 1.47 -12.22
N LYS A 4 4.89 1.69 -13.07
CA LYS A 4 3.56 2.12 -12.62
C LYS A 4 3.02 0.99 -11.72
N GLY A 5 2.83 1.28 -10.44
CA GLY A 5 2.46 0.32 -9.39
C GLY A 5 3.44 0.34 -8.20
N GLY A 6 2.92 0.21 -6.98
CA GLY A 6 3.73 0.15 -5.76
C GLY A 6 3.03 0.72 -4.53
N LEU A 7 3.67 0.61 -3.37
CA LEU A 7 3.12 1.06 -2.09
C LEU A 7 2.83 2.56 -2.08
N PHE A 8 3.79 3.38 -2.51
CA PHE A 8 3.63 4.84 -2.47
C PHE A 8 2.56 5.34 -3.44
N GLU A 9 2.36 4.67 -4.57
CA GLU A 9 1.30 5.01 -5.50
C GLU A 9 -0.08 4.72 -4.89
N ILE A 10 -0.26 3.53 -4.29
CA ILE A 10 -1.54 3.20 -3.67
C ILE A 10 -1.80 4.06 -2.43
N LEU A 11 -0.78 4.40 -1.65
CA LEU A 11 -0.88 5.36 -0.54
C LEU A 11 -1.30 6.76 -1.03
N GLY A 12 -0.77 7.22 -2.17
CA GLY A 12 -1.20 8.46 -2.80
C GLY A 12 -2.68 8.42 -3.20
N LYS A 13 -3.14 7.30 -3.76
CA LYS A 13 -4.55 7.08 -4.12
C LYS A 13 -5.46 7.04 -2.89
N ILE A 14 -5.05 6.34 -1.82
CA ILE A 14 -5.77 6.28 -0.54
C ILE A 14 -5.88 7.67 0.07
N LYS A 15 -4.78 8.43 0.11
CA LYS A 15 -4.77 9.81 0.64
C LYS A 15 -5.76 10.71 -0.11
N ALA A 16 -5.83 10.59 -1.44
CA ALA A 16 -6.73 11.40 -2.26
C ALA A 16 -8.20 10.99 -2.13
N LYS A 17 -8.50 9.69 -1.94
CA LYS A 17 -9.86 9.14 -1.94
C LYS A 17 -10.04 8.03 -0.88
N PRO A 18 -9.90 8.32 0.42
CA PRO A 18 -9.86 7.28 1.45
C PRO A 18 -11.13 6.43 1.49
N GLY A 19 -12.32 7.02 1.27
CA GLY A 19 -13.57 6.27 1.23
C GLY A 19 -13.64 5.19 0.15
N LEU A 20 -12.95 5.37 -0.98
CA LEU A 20 -12.93 4.38 -2.07
C LEU A 20 -12.09 3.15 -1.71
N TYR A 21 -11.01 3.34 -0.93
CA TYR A 21 -10.04 2.29 -0.64
C TYR A 21 -10.19 1.68 0.77
N LEU A 22 -10.67 2.48 1.72
CA LEU A 22 -10.80 2.11 3.14
C LEU A 22 -12.25 2.14 3.65
N GLY A 23 -13.21 2.61 2.85
CA GLY A 23 -14.60 2.84 3.29
C GLY A 23 -14.79 4.16 4.04
N TYR A 24 -13.83 4.58 4.88
CA TYR A 24 -13.77 5.92 5.49
C TYR A 24 -12.33 6.34 5.84
N PRO A 25 -12.06 7.63 6.13
CA PRO A 25 -10.72 8.08 6.54
C PRO A 25 -10.34 7.55 7.95
N SER A 26 -9.56 6.46 7.99
CA SER A 26 -9.21 5.74 9.21
C SER A 26 -7.74 5.34 9.23
N VAL A 27 -7.01 5.68 10.30
CA VAL A 27 -5.62 5.23 10.48
C VAL A 27 -5.57 3.73 10.80
N CYS A 28 -6.57 3.22 11.54
CA CYS A 28 -6.66 1.79 11.85
C CYS A 28 -6.87 0.97 10.58
N ASP A 29 -7.80 1.38 9.70
CA ASP A 29 -8.04 0.64 8.45
C ASP A 29 -6.89 0.82 7.46
N LEU A 30 -6.21 1.96 7.47
CA LEU A 30 -4.97 2.12 6.72
C LEU A 30 -3.89 1.14 7.20
N PHE A 31 -3.74 0.94 8.51
CA PHE A 31 -2.79 -0.03 9.06
C PHE A 31 -3.16 -1.46 8.64
N VAL A 32 -4.43 -1.85 8.76
CA VAL A 32 -4.92 -3.16 8.29
C VAL A 32 -4.66 -3.35 6.80
N PHE A 33 -4.95 -2.33 5.99
CA PHE A 33 -4.65 -2.31 4.56
C PHE A 33 -3.15 -2.53 4.30
N LEU A 34 -2.26 -1.83 5.01
CA LEU A 34 -0.81 -1.94 4.85
C LEU A 34 -0.30 -3.36 5.14
N VAL A 35 -0.79 -3.97 6.22
CA VAL A 35 -0.46 -5.36 6.58
C VAL A 35 -0.93 -6.31 5.46
N GLY A 36 -2.18 -6.18 5.02
CA GLY A 36 -2.72 -7.00 3.93
C GLY A 36 -1.96 -6.82 2.61
N TYR A 37 -1.62 -5.59 2.26
CA TYR A 37 -0.86 -5.26 1.05
C TYR A 37 0.53 -5.90 1.07
N LYS A 38 1.26 -5.80 2.19
CA LYS A 38 2.58 -6.44 2.38
C LYS A 38 2.48 -7.96 2.25
N THR A 39 1.49 -8.57 2.91
CA THR A 39 1.28 -10.02 2.89
C THR A 39 0.95 -10.52 1.49
N ALA A 40 -0.03 -9.90 0.82
CA ALA A 40 -0.43 -10.29 -0.53
C ALA A 40 0.71 -10.19 -1.54
N ARG A 41 1.53 -9.12 -1.46
CA ARG A 41 2.71 -9.00 -2.34
C ARG A 41 3.73 -10.08 -2.10
N ARG A 42 4.00 -10.44 -0.85
CA ARG A 42 4.90 -11.56 -0.51
C ARG A 42 4.38 -12.88 -1.06
N GLU A 43 3.09 -13.16 -0.90
CA GLU A 43 2.46 -14.38 -1.42
C GLU A 43 2.49 -14.47 -2.96
N LEU A 44 2.43 -13.32 -3.64
CA LEU A 44 2.53 -13.21 -5.09
C LEU A 44 3.98 -13.18 -5.61
N GLY A 45 5.00 -13.30 -4.74
CA GLY A 45 6.41 -13.21 -5.13
C GLY A 45 6.83 -11.83 -5.64
N ILE A 46 6.10 -10.78 -5.27
CA ILE A 46 6.40 -9.40 -5.66
C ILE A 46 7.32 -8.77 -4.63
N GLU A 47 8.61 -8.74 -4.94
CA GLU A 47 9.62 -8.15 -4.06
C GLU A 47 9.37 -6.65 -3.80
N PRO A 48 9.64 -6.16 -2.57
CA PRO A 48 9.61 -4.75 -2.26
C PRO A 48 10.82 -4.03 -2.87
N THR A 49 10.64 -2.75 -3.21
CA THR A 49 11.76 -1.86 -3.52
C THR A 49 12.51 -1.45 -2.25
N GLU A 50 13.74 -0.96 -2.37
CA GLU A 50 14.53 -0.40 -1.25
C GLU A 50 13.78 0.67 -0.45
N ALA A 51 12.98 1.50 -1.13
CA ALA A 51 12.16 2.51 -0.46
C ALA A 51 11.00 1.89 0.31
N GLU A 52 10.40 0.82 -0.21
CA GLU A 52 9.35 0.06 0.49
C GLU A 52 9.93 -0.70 1.68
N ILE A 53 11.15 -1.24 1.58
CA ILE A 53 11.85 -1.89 2.70
C ILE A 53 12.10 -0.90 3.84
N ARG A 54 12.54 0.32 3.54
CA ARG A 54 12.77 1.38 4.56
C ARG A 54 11.48 1.95 5.17
N PHE A 55 10.34 1.76 4.52
CA PHE A 55 9.06 2.30 4.98
C PHE A 55 8.43 1.43 6.09
N TYR A 56 8.57 0.11 5.98
CA TYR A 56 8.07 -0.84 6.98
C TYR A 56 8.97 -0.92 8.21
#